data_AF-M0LFM2-F1
#
_entry.id   AF-M0LFM2-F1
#
_cell.length_a   1.000
_cell.length_b   1.000
_cell.length_c   1.000
_cell.angle_alpha   90.00
_cell.angle_beta   90.00
_cell.angle_gamma   90.00
#
_symmetry.space_group_name_H-M   'P 1'
#
loop_
_entity.id
_entity.type
_entity.pdbx_description
1 polymer ?
#
loop_
_entity_poly.entity_id
_entity_poly.type
_entity_poly.pdbx_seq_one_letter_code
_entity_poly.pdbx_strand_id
1 'polypeptide(L)'
;MGRLGTLLLKGVGVLVLAFLVLSAIATLVGIAFSIVVTAFSIAISLAVLGLFVLAVLGLLSLFGDSSDTDRFEGFDANLGSSESDATTTATADRPRDPESRLREQYVSGELSEAEFERELDRLLEDGTGTNADTGPRDGTDRSREFDRDRR
;
A
#
# COMPACT_ATOMS: atom_id res chain seq x y z
N MET A 1 36.23 16.23 60.21
CA MET A 1 36.32 15.71 58.83
C MET A 1 34.97 15.71 58.07
N GLY A 2 33.90 16.39 58.53
CA GLY A 2 32.56 16.28 57.91
C GLY A 2 32.21 17.26 56.78
N ARG A 3 32.97 18.34 56.58
CA ARG A 3 32.61 19.42 55.63
C ARG A 3 32.90 19.08 54.17
N LEU A 4 33.95 18.27 53.92
CA LEU A 4 34.30 17.81 52.57
C LEU A 4 33.26 16.84 52.01
N GLY A 5 32.75 15.92 52.84
CA GLY A 5 31.72 14.96 52.43
C GLY A 5 30.38 15.60 52.07
N THR A 6 29.98 16.66 52.77
CA THR A 6 28.73 17.39 52.46
C THR A 6 28.84 18.25 51.21
N LEU A 7 30.02 18.81 50.92
CA LEU A 7 30.30 19.54 49.67
C LEU A 7 30.32 18.60 48.46
N LEU A 8 30.97 17.43 48.59
CA LEU A 8 30.95 16.38 47.56
C LEU A 8 29.54 15.88 47.29
N LEU A 9 28.76 15.60 48.33
CA LEU A 9 27.39 15.09 48.18
C LEU A 9 26.47 16.12 47.51
N LYS A 10 26.57 17.41 47.88
CA LYS A 10 25.84 18.49 47.21
C LYS A 10 26.30 18.68 45.77
N GLY A 11 27.60 18.62 45.51
CA GLY A 11 28.17 18.76 44.17
C GLY A 11 27.66 17.67 43.23
N VAL A 12 27.70 16.41 43.67
CA VAL A 12 27.16 15.27 42.91
C VAL A 12 25.65 15.42 42.72
N GLY A 13 24.90 15.83 43.75
CA GLY A 13 23.46 16.05 43.64
C GLY A 13 23.09 17.11 42.59
N VAL A 14 23.80 18.24 42.56
CA VAL A 14 23.60 19.29 41.56
C VAL A 14 23.97 18.80 40.16
N LEU A 15 25.07 18.04 40.03
CA LEU A 15 25.49 17.47 38.75
C LEU A 15 24.42 16.51 38.19
N VAL A 16 23.90 15.61 39.02
CA VAL A 16 22.85 14.66 38.61
C VAL A 16 21.58 15.41 38.21
N LEU A 17 21.19 16.44 38.96
CA LEU A 17 20.03 17.26 38.62
C LEU A 17 20.23 17.98 37.27
N ALA A 18 21.40 18.59 37.07
CA ALA A 18 21.74 19.25 35.81
C ALA A 18 21.73 18.26 34.64
N PHE A 19 22.24 17.05 34.84
CA PHE A 19 22.21 15.99 33.83
C PHE A 19 20.79 15.54 33.51
N LEU A 20 19.93 15.39 34.51
CA LEU A 20 18.51 15.07 34.29
C LEU A 20 17.81 16.15 33.45
N VAL A 21 18.03 17.42 33.79
CA VAL A 21 17.44 18.56 33.06
C VAL A 21 17.97 18.59 31.63
N LEU A 22 19.28 18.44 31.43
CA LEU A 22 19.88 18.41 30.11
C LEU A 22 19.34 17.24 29.27
N SER A 23 19.21 16.06 29.88
CA SER A 23 18.63 14.88 29.25
C SER A 23 17.19 15.13 28.82
N ALA A 24 16.37 15.74 29.67
CA ALA A 24 14.98 16.10 29.34
C ALA A 24 14.88 17.10 28.19
N ILE A 25 15.78 18.09 28.14
CA ILE A 25 15.85 19.04 27.03
C ILE A 25 16.28 18.32 25.75
N ALA A 26 17.31 17.48 25.83
CA ALA A 26 17.83 16.73 24.69
C ALA A 26 16.78 15.78 24.11
N THR A 27 15.99 15.09 24.95
CA THR A 27 14.89 14.23 24.47
C THR A 27 13.79 15.04 23.80
N LEU A 28 13.41 16.19 24.36
CA LEU A 28 12.40 17.06 23.73
C LEU A 28 12.86 17.57 22.36
N VAL A 29 14.10 18.03 22.27
CA VAL A 29 14.71 18.45 21.00
C VAL A 29 14.83 17.27 20.03
N GLY A 30 15.22 16.10 20.52
CA GLY A 30 15.32 14.89 19.72
C GLY A 30 13.98 14.45 19.12
N ILE A 31 12.89 14.53 19.89
CA ILE A 31 11.54 14.23 19.40
C ILE A 31 11.13 15.23 18.32
N ALA A 32 11.32 16.54 18.56
CA ALA A 32 11.00 17.55 17.57
C ALA A 32 11.81 17.36 16.27
N PHE A 33 13.11 17.10 16.40
CA PHE A 33 13.99 16.83 15.26
C PHE A 33 13.62 15.55 14.51
N SER A 34 13.17 14.51 15.21
CA SER A 34 12.72 13.24 14.61
C SER A 34 11.57 13.44 13.63
N ILE A 35 10.63 14.35 13.93
CA ILE A 35 9.52 14.67 13.03
C ILE A 35 10.06 15.26 11.71
N VAL A 36 11.00 16.20 11.81
CA VAL A 36 11.61 16.84 10.63
C VAL A 36 12.37 15.82 9.79
N VAL A 37 13.18 14.97 10.42
CA VAL A 37 13.91 13.90 9.73
C VAL A 37 12.93 12.95 9.03
N THR A 38 11.87 12.54 9.71
CA THR A 38 10.86 11.62 9.15
C THR A 38 10.18 12.25 7.92
N ALA A 39 9.75 13.51 8.01
CA ALA A 39 9.16 14.22 6.89
C ALA A 39 10.12 14.29 5.69
N PHE A 40 11.40 14.60 5.96
CA PHE A 40 12.43 14.64 4.93
C PHE A 40 12.70 13.27 4.31
N SER A 41 12.75 12.20 5.11
CA SER A 41 12.88 10.82 4.64
C SER A 41 11.73 10.40 3.74
N ILE A 42 10.49 10.75 4.10
CA ILE A 42 9.31 10.49 3.25
C ILE A 42 9.43 11.26 1.93
N ALA A 43 9.77 12.56 1.98
CA ALA A 43 9.93 13.38 0.78
C ALA A 43 11.00 12.82 -0.17
N ILE A 44 12.16 12.42 0.35
CA ILE A 44 13.22 11.78 -0.44
C ILE A 44 12.72 10.45 -1.02
N SER A 45 12.05 9.63 -0.21
CA SER A 45 11.57 8.32 -0.66
C SER A 45 10.58 8.46 -1.82
N LEU A 46 9.67 9.43 -1.73
CA LEU A 46 8.74 9.78 -2.83
C LEU A 46 9.49 10.30 -4.06
N ALA A 47 10.49 11.16 -3.87
CA ALA A 47 11.29 11.67 -4.98
C ALA A 47 12.06 10.55 -5.71
N VAL A 48 12.67 9.63 -4.96
CA VAL A 48 13.38 8.46 -5.50
C VAL A 48 12.40 7.53 -6.21
N LEU A 49 11.22 7.27 -5.62
CA LEU A 49 10.20 6.45 -6.25
C LEU A 49 9.70 7.08 -7.56
N GLY A 50 9.45 8.39 -7.56
CA GLY A 50 9.05 9.13 -8.77
C GLY A 50 10.13 9.07 -9.86
N LEU A 51 11.40 9.26 -9.48
CA LEU A 51 12.53 9.10 -10.41
C LEU A 51 12.61 7.67 -10.96
N PHE A 52 12.37 6.67 -10.12
CA PHE A 52 12.37 5.27 -10.52
C PHE A 52 11.25 4.97 -11.53
N VAL A 53 10.03 5.45 -11.27
CA VAL A 53 8.91 5.32 -12.21
C VAL A 53 9.25 6.00 -13.53
N LEU A 54 9.80 7.21 -13.50
CA LEU A 54 10.18 7.94 -14.71
C LEU A 54 11.30 7.21 -15.47
N ALA A 55 12.26 6.63 -14.77
CA ALA A 55 13.33 5.83 -15.37
C ALA A 55 12.78 4.57 -16.04
N VAL A 56 11.86 3.86 -15.38
CA VAL A 56 11.19 2.68 -15.94
C VAL A 56 10.38 3.07 -17.17
N LEU A 57 9.61 4.16 -17.11
CA LEU A 57 8.79 4.62 -18.23
C LEU A 57 9.65 5.10 -19.40
N GLY A 58 10.76 5.79 -19.13
CA GLY A 58 11.75 6.19 -20.13
C GLY A 58 12.42 4.97 -20.77
N LEU A 59 12.75 3.94 -19.99
CA LEU A 59 13.27 2.69 -20.51
C LEU A 59 12.23 1.96 -21.37
N LEU A 60 10.98 1.91 -20.91
CA LEU A 60 9.89 1.30 -21.67
C LEU A 60 9.60 2.05 -22.96
N SER A 61 9.71 3.38 -22.97
CA SER A 61 9.58 4.20 -24.17
C SER A 61 10.74 3.96 -25.16
N LEU A 62 11.98 3.85 -24.66
CA LEU A 62 13.14 3.56 -25.50
C LEU A 62 13.08 2.16 -26.14
N PHE A 63 12.52 1.19 -25.43
CA PHE A 63 12.38 -0.20 -25.91
C PHE A 63 11.03 -0.47 -26.61
N GLY A 64 10.02 0.36 -26.39
CA GLY A 64 8.66 0.21 -26.90
C GLY A 64 8.42 0.78 -28.30
N ASP A 65 9.33 1.62 -28.81
CA ASP A 65 9.30 2.13 -30.20
C ASP A 65 9.41 1.01 -31.26
N SER A 66 9.84 -0.20 -30.86
CA SER A 66 9.88 -1.37 -31.76
C SER A 66 8.57 -2.18 -31.81
N SER A 67 7.54 -1.81 -31.05
CA SER A 67 6.24 -2.50 -31.05
C SER A 67 5.09 -1.52 -30.86
N ASP A 68 4.47 -1.12 -31.98
CA ASP A 68 3.14 -0.50 -32.11
C ASP A 68 2.62 0.26 -30.88
N THR A 69 2.89 1.57 -30.84
CA THR A 69 2.46 2.47 -29.78
C THR A 69 1.38 3.45 -30.25
N ASP A 70 0.35 2.94 -30.93
CA ASP A 70 -0.94 3.63 -30.96
C ASP A 70 -1.72 3.20 -29.70
N ARG A 71 -2.04 4.15 -28.81
CA ARG A 71 -2.96 4.07 -27.63
C ARG A 71 -2.35 4.27 -26.24
N PHE A 72 -1.56 5.32 -26.01
CA PHE A 72 -1.60 5.97 -24.68
C PHE A 72 -1.14 7.43 -24.69
N GLU A 73 -1.45 8.20 -25.74
CA GLU A 73 -1.40 9.66 -25.67
C GLU A 73 -2.76 10.16 -25.19
N GLY A 74 -2.96 10.22 -23.87
CA GLY A 74 -4.26 10.63 -23.32
C GLY A 74 -4.26 11.01 -21.85
N PHE A 75 -3.09 11.29 -21.27
CA PHE A 75 -3.01 11.80 -19.90
C PHE A 75 -1.91 12.87 -19.79
N ASP A 76 -1.93 13.82 -20.73
CA ASP A 76 -1.14 15.04 -20.58
C ASP A 76 -1.94 16.10 -19.80
N ALA A 77 -1.21 16.72 -18.88
CA ALA A 77 -1.41 18.04 -18.29
C ALA A 77 -2.83 18.59 -18.15
N ASN A 78 -3.37 18.57 -16.92
CA ASN A 78 -4.21 19.68 -16.46
C ASN A 78 -3.99 20.01 -14.98
N LEU A 79 -2.82 20.54 -14.68
CA LEU A 79 -2.57 21.36 -13.49
C LEU A 79 -2.91 22.80 -13.83
N GLY A 80 -4.17 23.18 -13.59
CA GLY A 80 -4.58 24.57 -13.41
C GLY A 80 -5.41 25.16 -14.56
N SER A 81 -6.73 25.31 -14.33
CA SER A 81 -7.49 26.56 -14.54
C SER A 81 -8.96 26.35 -14.17
N SER A 82 -9.54 27.42 -13.62
CA SER A 82 -10.89 27.58 -13.09
C SER A 82 -12.06 27.23 -14.03
N GLU A 83 -13.17 26.90 -13.38
CA GLU A 83 -14.57 27.25 -13.70
C GLU A 83 -15.29 26.63 -14.92
N SER A 84 -16.50 26.17 -14.59
CA SER A 84 -17.73 26.18 -15.40
C SER A 84 -18.05 24.99 -16.32
N ASP A 85 -18.94 24.16 -15.79
CA ASP A 85 -20.27 23.84 -16.34
C ASP A 85 -20.45 22.75 -17.42
N ALA A 86 -21.50 21.94 -17.15
CA ALA A 86 -22.36 21.19 -18.06
C ALA A 86 -21.88 19.88 -18.75
N THR A 87 -22.28 18.75 -18.13
CA THR A 87 -23.33 17.83 -18.64
C THR A 87 -23.04 16.82 -19.78
N THR A 88 -23.27 15.54 -19.42
CA THR A 88 -23.79 14.39 -20.23
C THR A 88 -22.81 13.41 -20.88
N THR A 89 -22.51 12.34 -20.13
CA THR A 89 -22.86 10.93 -20.39
C THR A 89 -23.00 10.45 -21.84
N ALA A 90 -22.10 9.56 -22.27
CA ALA A 90 -22.44 8.40 -23.10
C ALA A 90 -21.37 7.28 -22.95
N THR A 91 -21.75 6.27 -22.19
CA THR A 91 -21.07 5.01 -21.86
C THR A 91 -20.85 4.10 -23.08
N ALA A 92 -19.70 3.41 -23.13
CA ALA A 92 -19.53 2.10 -23.77
C ALA A 92 -18.54 1.26 -22.93
N ASP A 93 -19.00 0.66 -21.83
CA ASP A 93 -19.50 -0.72 -21.79
C ASP A 93 -18.35 -1.76 -21.78
N ARG A 94 -17.55 -1.74 -20.72
CA ARG A 94 -17.04 -2.98 -20.14
C ARG A 94 -18.04 -3.38 -19.05
N PRO A 95 -18.31 -4.67 -18.83
CA PRO A 95 -19.09 -5.10 -17.68
C PRO A 95 -18.39 -4.52 -16.45
N ARG A 96 -18.97 -3.51 -15.81
CA ARG A 96 -18.42 -3.01 -14.56
C ARG A 96 -18.63 -4.14 -13.57
N ASP A 97 -17.53 -4.82 -13.25
CA ASP A 97 -17.52 -5.90 -12.30
C ASP A 97 -18.35 -5.47 -11.09
N PRO A 98 -19.29 -6.31 -10.63
CA PRO A 98 -20.18 -5.94 -9.54
C PRO A 98 -19.40 -5.48 -8.29
N GLU A 99 -18.18 -5.98 -8.10
CA GLU A 99 -17.23 -5.56 -7.05
C GLU A 99 -16.77 -4.11 -7.22
N SER A 100 -16.50 -3.70 -8.47
CA SER A 100 -16.09 -2.32 -8.78
C SER A 100 -17.18 -1.31 -8.46
N ARG A 101 -18.46 -1.71 -8.57
CA ARG A 101 -19.61 -0.87 -8.20
C ARG A 101 -19.80 -0.75 -6.69
N LEU A 102 -19.62 -1.83 -5.94
CA LEU A 102 -19.65 -1.80 -4.46
C LEU A 102 -18.55 -0.88 -3.91
N ARG A 103 -17.35 -0.94 -4.49
CA ARG A 103 -16.21 -0.11 -4.07
C ARG A 103 -16.46 1.39 -4.31
N GLU A 104 -17.10 1.74 -5.42
CA GLU A 104 -17.48 3.12 -5.73
C GLU A 104 -18.48 3.68 -4.69
N GLN A 105 -19.43 2.86 -4.23
CA GLN A 105 -20.45 3.24 -3.24
C GLN A 105 -19.95 3.32 -1.79
N TYR A 106 -18.94 2.51 -1.44
CA TYR A 106 -18.26 2.66 -0.14
C TYR A 106 -17.45 3.96 -0.07
N VAL A 107 -16.73 4.30 -1.15
CA VAL A 107 -15.92 5.52 -1.23
C VAL A 107 -16.79 6.78 -1.27
N SER A 108 -17.98 6.71 -1.87
CA SER A 108 -18.96 7.81 -1.83
C SER A 108 -19.64 7.97 -0.46
N GLY A 109 -19.44 7.03 0.46
CA GLY A 109 -20.08 7.03 1.78
C GLY A 109 -21.56 6.66 1.76
N GLU A 110 -22.06 6.14 0.63
CA GLU A 110 -23.43 5.66 0.48
C GLU A 110 -23.65 4.28 1.11
N LEU A 111 -22.57 3.53 1.32
CA LEU A 111 -22.57 2.22 1.99
C LEU A 111 -21.69 2.26 3.24
N SER A 112 -22.22 1.79 4.37
CA SER A 112 -21.41 1.65 5.59
C SER A 112 -20.45 0.45 5.49
N GLU A 113 -19.36 0.48 6.25
CA GLU A 113 -18.36 -0.60 6.29
C GLU A 113 -18.99 -1.99 6.52
N ALA A 114 -19.92 -2.08 7.49
CA ALA A 114 -20.57 -3.35 7.84
C ALA A 114 -21.52 -3.88 6.75
N GLU A 115 -22.04 -2.99 5.90
CA GLU A 115 -22.88 -3.35 4.76
C GLU A 115 -22.02 -3.71 3.55
N PHE A 116 -20.89 -3.02 3.35
CA PHE A 116 -19.91 -3.35 2.34
C PHE A 116 -19.34 -4.75 2.53
N GLU A 117 -18.89 -5.10 3.73
CA GLU A 117 -18.35 -6.44 4.02
C GLU A 117 -19.39 -7.53 3.75
N ARG A 118 -20.65 -7.32 4.13
CA ARG A 118 -21.74 -8.29 3.93
C ARG A 118 -22.06 -8.50 2.45
N GLU A 119 -22.08 -7.44 1.67
CA GLU A 119 -22.41 -7.52 0.24
C GLU A 119 -21.21 -8.01 -0.59
N LEU A 120 -19.98 -7.71 -0.16
CA LEU A 120 -18.76 -8.26 -0.75
C LEU A 120 -18.67 -9.77 -0.52
N ASP A 121 -18.96 -10.25 0.69
CA ASP A 121 -18.96 -11.68 1.01
C ASP A 121 -19.97 -12.45 0.16
N ARG A 122 -21.20 -11.91 0.02
CA ARG A 122 -22.22 -12.47 -0.88
C ARG A 122 -21.73 -12.53 -2.33
N LEU A 123 -21.09 -11.45 -2.80
CA LEU A 123 -20.64 -11.37 -4.18
C LEU A 123 -19.47 -12.31 -4.49
N LEU A 124 -18.58 -12.53 -3.52
CA LEU A 124 -17.51 -13.52 -3.60
C LEU A 124 -18.06 -14.94 -3.59
N GLU A 125 -19.09 -15.23 -2.81
CA GLU A 125 -19.75 -16.54 -2.77
C GLU A 125 -20.50 -16.84 -4.09
N ASP A 126 -21.18 -15.86 -4.68
CA ASP A 126 -21.87 -16.00 -5.97
C ASP A 126 -20.88 -16.04 -7.17
N GLY A 127 -19.79 -15.26 -7.11
CA GLY A 127 -18.76 -15.20 -8.16
C GLY A 127 -17.84 -16.43 -8.22
N THR A 128 -17.63 -17.10 -7.08
CA THR A 128 -16.87 -18.36 -7.01
C THR A 128 -17.68 -19.57 -7.50
N GLY A 129 -19.02 -19.47 -7.55
CA GLY A 129 -19.90 -20.53 -8.08
C GLY A 129 -19.92 -20.67 -9.61
N THR A 130 -19.45 -19.67 -10.37
CA THR A 130 -19.51 -19.70 -11.85
C THR A 130 -18.20 -20.18 -12.51
N ASN A 131 -17.08 -20.24 -11.77
CA ASN A 131 -15.77 -20.65 -12.31
C ASN A 131 -15.24 -21.98 -11.74
N ALA A 132 -16.03 -22.69 -10.94
CA ALA A 132 -15.64 -23.96 -10.31
C ALA A 132 -16.28 -25.20 -10.97
N ASP A 133 -16.70 -25.11 -12.24
CA ASP A 133 -17.20 -26.27 -13.01
C ASP A 133 -16.20 -26.72 -14.08
N THR A 134 -15.10 -27.35 -13.67
CA THR A 134 -14.42 -28.35 -14.51
C THR A 134 -13.70 -29.38 -13.64
N GLY A 135 -14.32 -30.54 -13.47
CA GLY A 135 -13.61 -31.80 -13.23
C GLY A 135 -13.98 -32.57 -11.96
N PRO A 136 -14.95 -33.50 -12.03
CA PRO A 136 -15.17 -34.50 -10.99
C PRO A 136 -13.94 -35.35 -10.74
N ARG A 137 -13.64 -35.56 -9.46
CA ARG A 137 -12.71 -36.55 -8.95
C ARG A 137 -13.18 -37.94 -9.41
N ASP A 138 -12.41 -38.62 -10.24
CA ASP A 138 -12.49 -40.08 -10.38
C ASP A 138 -11.18 -40.70 -9.86
N GLY A 139 -11.22 -41.05 -8.58
CA GLY A 139 -10.29 -41.99 -8.00
C GLY A 139 -10.80 -43.39 -8.30
N THR A 140 -10.17 -44.07 -9.26
CA THR A 140 -10.32 -45.52 -9.42
C THR A 140 -8.95 -46.18 -9.59
N ASP A 141 -8.42 -46.57 -8.44
CA ASP A 141 -7.75 -47.85 -8.16
C ASP A 141 -7.50 -48.77 -9.38
N ARG A 142 -6.24 -48.92 -9.80
CA ARG A 142 -5.77 -50.11 -10.53
C ARG A 142 -4.42 -50.58 -10.04
N SER A 143 -4.48 -51.08 -8.82
CA SER A 143 -3.59 -52.12 -8.29
C SER A 143 -3.87 -53.46 -9.00
N ARG A 144 -3.20 -53.78 -10.12
CA ARG A 144 -3.10 -55.16 -10.70
C ARG A 144 -1.78 -55.28 -11.45
N GLU A 145 -0.78 -55.93 -10.85
CA GLU A 145 -0.49 -57.36 -11.08
C GLU A 145 -0.02 -57.62 -12.54
N PHE A 146 1.29 -57.58 -12.73
CA PHE A 146 1.95 -58.38 -13.78
C PHE A 146 3.14 -59.10 -13.17
N ASP A 147 2.79 -60.08 -12.36
CA ASP A 147 3.57 -61.29 -12.19
C ASP A 147 3.43 -62.10 -13.49
N ARG A 148 4.49 -62.22 -14.28
CA ARG A 148 4.54 -63.21 -15.37
C ARG A 148 5.96 -63.72 -15.58
N ASP A 149 6.45 -64.41 -14.56
CA ASP A 149 7.31 -65.58 -14.71
C ASP A 149 6.48 -66.77 -15.23
N ARG A 150 6.70 -67.17 -16.50
CA ARG A 150 6.59 -68.55 -17.06
C ARG A 150 6.36 -68.55 -18.57
N ARG A 151 7.43 -68.76 -19.34
CA ARG A 151 7.66 -69.98 -20.16
C ARG A 151 8.96 -69.89 -20.94
#